data_AF-A0A959XP09-F1
#
_entry.id   AF-A0A959XP09-F1
#
_cell.length_a   1.000
_cell.length_b   1.000
_cell.length_c   1.000
_cell.angle_alpha   90.00
_cell.angle_beta   90.00
_cell.angle_gamma   90.00
#
_symmetry.space_group_name_H-M   'P 1'
#
loop_
_entity.id
_entity.type
_entity.pdbx_description
1 polymer ?
#
loop_
_entity_poly.entity_id
_entity_poly.type
_entity_poly.pdbx_seq_one_letter_code
_entity_poly.pdbx_strand_id
1 'polypeptide(L)'
;VQGIMLVDTRDKSVVAVSPERKLYMDVPNMRLPKEVETTIQKTSDMKEFAGYQCEKWLVKGPKEDRQLTYWVAADEFDFFIPLLETLNRKDEQAVFFLEIKDAQGVFPMLGIEQKMDGAEVSRLTVNKVVKAPQKPALFEIPPGFNKFERN
;
A
#
# COMPACT_ATOMS: atom_id res chain seq x y z
N VAL A 1 -19.48 -3.84 -0.85
CA VAL A 1 -19.13 -3.97 0.59
C VAL A 1 -17.77 -3.32 0.79
N GLN A 2 -17.72 -2.14 1.39
CA GLN A 2 -16.46 -1.60 1.92
C GLN A 2 -16.15 -2.40 3.19
N GLY A 3 -15.33 -3.45 3.06
CA GLY A 3 -14.86 -4.22 4.21
C GLY A 3 -13.78 -3.43 4.94
N ILE A 4 -13.82 -3.44 6.27
CA ILE A 4 -12.68 -2.99 7.07
C ILE A 4 -11.69 -4.16 7.12
N MET A 5 -10.41 -3.89 6.93
CA MET A 5 -9.35 -4.89 7.09
C MET A 5 -8.44 -4.45 8.22
N LEU A 6 -8.27 -5.31 9.21
CA LEU A 6 -7.20 -5.20 10.20
C LEU A 6 -6.02 -5.98 9.66
N VAL A 7 -4.86 -5.35 9.60
CA VAL A 7 -3.63 -5.94 9.06
C VAL A 7 -2.58 -5.96 10.15
N ASP A 8 -2.10 -7.15 10.52
CA ASP A 8 -0.93 -7.29 11.38
C ASP A 8 0.29 -7.58 10.51
N THR A 9 1.19 -6.60 10.40
CA THR A 9 2.41 -6.71 9.59
C THR A 9 3.52 -7.51 10.24
N ARG A 10 3.41 -7.82 11.54
CA ARG A 10 4.37 -8.66 12.28
C ARG A 10 4.04 -10.13 12.09
N ASP A 11 2.76 -10.46 12.24
CA ASP A 11 2.26 -11.83 12.09
C ASP A 11 1.86 -12.15 10.64
N LYS A 12 1.97 -11.17 9.73
CA LYS A 12 1.56 -11.26 8.32
C LYS A 12 0.14 -11.79 8.16
N SER A 13 -0.77 -11.32 9.02
CA SER A 13 -2.17 -11.76 9.05
C SER A 13 -3.11 -10.62 8.67
N VAL A 14 -4.27 -10.99 8.13
CA VAL A 14 -5.32 -10.04 7.73
C VAL A 14 -6.65 -10.56 8.25
N VAL A 15 -7.39 -9.70 8.96
CA VAL A 15 -8.75 -9.98 9.40
C VAL A 15 -9.70 -9.03 8.69
N ALA A 16 -10.66 -9.59 7.95
CA ALA A 16 -11.75 -8.82 7.38
C ALA A 16 -12.87 -8.68 8.42
N VAL A 17 -13.31 -7.44 8.65
CA VAL A 17 -14.36 -7.09 9.60
C VAL A 17 -15.57 -6.54 8.84
N SER A 18 -16.75 -7.07 9.15
CA SER A 18 -18.03 -6.62 8.64
C SER A 18 -18.86 -6.01 9.77
N PRO A 19 -18.86 -4.68 9.93
CA PRO A 19 -19.63 -4.01 10.99
C PRO A 19 -21.13 -4.27 10.91
N GLU A 20 -21.68 -4.26 9.69
CA GLU A 20 -23.10 -4.50 9.44
C GLU A 20 -23.56 -5.87 9.94
N ARG A 21 -22.72 -6.90 9.77
CA ARG A 21 -23.04 -8.27 10.15
C ARG A 21 -22.56 -8.62 11.56
N LYS A 22 -21.75 -7.75 12.20
CA LYS A 22 -20.98 -8.05 13.41
C LYS A 22 -20.20 -9.35 13.28
N LEU A 23 -19.53 -9.52 12.14
CA LEU A 23 -18.71 -10.70 11.86
C LEU A 23 -17.28 -10.28 11.52
N TYR A 24 -16.34 -11.16 11.79
CA TYR A 24 -14.98 -11.07 11.27
C TYR A 24 -14.52 -12.43 10.75
N MET A 25 -13.57 -12.44 9.83
CA MET A 25 -12.96 -13.67 9.33
C MET A 25 -11.50 -13.45 9.01
N ASP A 26 -10.69 -14.49 9.20
CA ASP A 26 -9.31 -14.49 8.75
C ASP A 26 -9.31 -14.52 7.22
N VAL A 27 -8.52 -13.65 6.61
CA VAL A 27 -8.33 -13.60 5.17
C VAL A 27 -7.06 -14.40 4.86
N PRO A 28 -7.18 -15.62 4.32
CA PRO A 28 -6.01 -16.42 4.01
C PRO A 28 -5.22 -15.75 2.88
N ASN A 29 -3.93 -15.51 3.12
CA ASN A 29 -3.02 -15.00 2.10
C ASN A 29 -2.34 -16.16 1.37
N MET A 30 -3.10 -16.86 0.52
CA MET A 30 -2.60 -17.96 -0.32
C MET A 30 -2.17 -17.50 -1.73
N ARG A 31 -2.08 -16.19 -1.95
CA ARG A 31 -1.79 -15.67 -3.29
C ARG A 31 -0.31 -15.84 -3.59
N LEU A 32 0.00 -16.35 -4.78
CA LEU A 32 1.37 -16.28 -5.29
C LEU A 32 1.69 -14.81 -5.63
N PRO A 33 2.88 -14.31 -5.23
CA PRO A 33 3.35 -13.00 -5.66
C PRO A 33 3.30 -12.86 -7.19
N LYS A 34 2.97 -11.66 -7.68
CA LYS A 34 3.08 -11.34 -9.10
C LYS A 34 4.54 -10.97 -9.38
N GLU A 35 5.25 -11.80 -10.15
CA GLU A 35 6.57 -11.44 -10.65
C GLU A 35 6.43 -10.38 -11.74
N VAL A 36 7.22 -9.32 -11.63
CA VAL A 36 7.30 -8.24 -12.62
C VAL A 36 8.77 -7.90 -12.87
N GLU A 37 9.06 -7.34 -14.03
CA GLU A 37 10.39 -6.82 -14.33
C GLU A 37 10.29 -5.30 -14.49
N THR A 38 10.95 -4.57 -13.58
CA THR A 38 10.88 -3.12 -13.58
C THR A 38 12.24 -2.45 -13.71
N THR A 39 12.26 -1.29 -14.35
CA THR A 39 13.40 -0.37 -14.33
C THR A 39 13.09 0.80 -13.43
N ILE A 40 13.94 1.03 -12.42
CA ILE A 40 13.77 2.10 -11.44
C ILE A 40 14.75 3.23 -11.73
N GLN A 41 14.24 4.47 -11.73
CA GLN A 41 15.02 5.68 -11.85
C GLN A 41 14.60 6.67 -10.75
N LYS A 42 15.48 6.86 -9.76
CA LYS A 42 15.37 7.95 -8.78
C LYS A 42 15.91 9.23 -9.41
N THR A 43 15.26 10.37 -9.17
CA THR A 43 15.59 11.65 -9.83
C THR A 43 15.86 12.71 -8.77
N SER A 44 16.55 13.79 -9.14
CA SER A 44 16.75 14.92 -8.24
C SER A 44 15.54 15.86 -8.13
N ASP A 45 14.42 15.54 -8.78
CA ASP A 45 13.22 16.37 -8.75
C ASP A 45 12.61 16.30 -7.35
N MET A 46 12.43 17.47 -6.72
CA MET A 46 11.79 17.60 -5.42
C MET A 46 10.48 18.38 -5.52
N LYS A 47 9.46 17.96 -4.78
CA LYS A 47 8.19 18.68 -4.65
C LYS A 47 7.52 18.41 -3.31
N GLU A 48 6.79 19.40 -2.79
CA GLU A 48 6.08 19.24 -1.52
C GLU A 48 4.70 18.58 -1.69
N PHE A 49 4.39 17.61 -0.85
CA PHE A 49 3.07 17.00 -0.72
C PHE A 49 2.73 16.76 0.75
N ALA A 50 1.53 17.19 1.17
CA ALA A 50 1.01 16.98 2.53
C ALA A 50 2.00 17.38 3.67
N GLY A 51 2.81 18.42 3.44
CA GLY A 51 3.82 18.90 4.38
C GLY A 51 5.16 18.16 4.35
N TYR A 52 5.38 17.27 3.38
CA TYR A 52 6.63 16.55 3.17
C TYR A 52 7.32 17.00 1.90
N GLN A 53 8.63 17.19 1.98
CA GLN A 53 9.46 17.30 0.78
C GLN A 53 9.65 15.90 0.18
N CYS A 54 9.21 15.71 -1.06
CA CYS A 54 9.22 14.41 -1.73
C CYS A 54 10.17 14.38 -2.91
N GLU A 55 10.90 13.28 -3.05
CA GLU A 55 11.71 12.96 -4.23
C GLU A 55 10.86 12.21 -5.26
N LYS A 56 11.08 12.48 -6.54
CA LYS A 56 10.39 11.77 -7.62
C LYS A 56 11.16 10.52 -8.06
N TRP A 57 10.48 9.39 -8.03
CA TRP A 57 10.95 8.11 -8.53
C TRP A 57 10.08 7.65 -9.70
N LEU A 58 10.71 7.13 -10.74
CA LEU A 58 10.06 6.58 -11.93
C LEU A 58 10.30 5.08 -11.95
N VAL A 59 9.24 4.29 -12.13
CA VAL A 59 9.31 2.84 -12.26
C VAL A 59 8.59 2.42 -13.53
N LYS A 60 9.30 1.72 -14.42
CA LYS A 60 8.77 1.28 -15.72
C LYS A 60 8.67 -0.23 -15.75
N GLY A 61 7.51 -0.77 -16.11
CA GLY A 61 7.27 -2.18 -16.40
C GLY A 61 6.81 -2.34 -17.85
N PRO A 62 7.74 -2.53 -18.81
CA PRO A 62 7.40 -2.63 -20.23
C PRO A 62 6.50 -3.83 -20.56
N LYS A 63 6.62 -4.93 -19.80
CA LYS A 63 5.79 -6.13 -20.01
C LYS A 63 4.32 -5.89 -19.65
N GLU A 64 4.08 -5.03 -18.67
CA GLU A 64 2.74 -4.65 -18.21
C GLU A 64 2.14 -3.48 -19.00
N ASP A 65 2.91 -2.86 -19.91
CA ASP A 65 2.56 -1.58 -20.54
C ASP A 65 2.23 -0.50 -19.48
N ARG A 66 3.09 -0.39 -18.46
CA ARG A 66 2.91 0.55 -17.34
C ARG A 66 4.16 1.32 -16.99
N GLN A 67 3.96 2.60 -16.68
CA GLN A 67 4.93 3.46 -16.03
C GLN A 67 4.28 4.09 -14.79
N LEU A 68 4.98 4.04 -13.67
CA LEU A 68 4.57 4.65 -12.42
C LEU A 68 5.52 5.77 -12.02
N THR A 69 4.94 6.88 -11.58
CA THR A 69 5.65 8.00 -10.96
C THR A 69 5.26 8.06 -9.50
N TYR A 70 6.23 7.91 -8.61
CA TYR A 70 6.05 8.10 -7.17
C TYR A 70 6.73 9.38 -6.73
N TRP A 71 6.02 10.20 -5.97
CA TRP A 71 6.64 11.24 -5.15
C TRP A 71 6.68 10.72 -3.73
N VAL A 72 7.87 10.37 -3.27
CA VAL A 72 8.05 9.67 -1.99
C VAL A 72 8.59 10.59 -0.93
N ALA A 73 8.04 10.49 0.28
CA ALA A 73 8.61 11.08 1.47
C ALA A 73 9.40 10.01 2.23
N ALA A 74 10.54 10.38 2.81
CA ALA A 74 11.31 9.55 3.74
C ALA A 74 11.11 10.05 5.17
N ASP A 75 10.67 9.15 6.07
CA ASP A 75 10.39 9.42 7.50
C ASP A 75 10.22 8.07 8.22
N GLU A 76 9.49 8.02 9.32
CA GLU A 76 9.12 6.79 10.04
C GLU A 76 8.00 5.97 9.36
N PHE A 77 8.08 5.77 8.03
CA PHE A 77 7.10 5.00 7.26
C PHE A 77 7.44 3.50 7.12
N ASP A 78 8.16 2.93 8.09
CA ASP A 78 8.62 1.53 8.07
C ASP A 78 7.49 0.50 7.98
N PHE A 79 6.25 0.89 8.28
CA PHE A 79 5.09 0.01 8.15
C PHE A 79 4.73 -0.32 6.69
N PHE A 80 5.12 0.52 5.72
CA PHE A 80 4.50 0.49 4.40
C PHE A 80 4.90 -0.73 3.56
N ILE A 81 6.18 -1.07 3.49
CA ILE A 81 6.64 -2.27 2.78
C ILE A 81 6.02 -3.55 3.41
N PRO A 82 6.10 -3.76 4.75
CA PRO A 82 5.43 -4.88 5.41
C PRO A 82 3.92 -4.93 5.16
N LEU A 83 3.25 -3.78 5.08
CA LEU A 83 1.83 -3.69 4.76
C LEU A 83 1.54 -4.20 3.34
N LEU A 84 2.31 -3.77 2.34
CA LEU A 84 2.14 -4.21 0.95
C LEU A 84 2.40 -5.72 0.81
N GLU A 85 3.44 -6.24 1.44
CA GLU A 85 3.75 -7.68 1.48
C GLU A 85 2.63 -8.48 2.14
N THR A 86 2.12 -8.00 3.28
CA THR A 86 1.06 -8.69 4.04
C THR A 86 -0.24 -8.72 3.26
N LEU A 87 -0.58 -7.64 2.56
CA LEU A 87 -1.79 -7.58 1.74
C LEU A 87 -1.64 -8.35 0.41
N ASN A 88 -0.41 -8.53 -0.07
CA ASN A 88 -0.07 -9.26 -1.29
C ASN A 88 -1.01 -8.91 -2.46
N ARG A 89 -1.11 -7.60 -2.72
CA ARG A 89 -1.98 -7.03 -3.74
C ARG A 89 -1.37 -7.22 -5.12
N LYS A 90 -2.22 -7.30 -6.15
CA LYS A 90 -1.79 -7.49 -7.56
C LYS A 90 -1.81 -6.21 -8.39
N ASP A 91 -2.26 -5.09 -7.82
CA ASP A 91 -2.24 -3.81 -8.53
C ASP A 91 -0.80 -3.33 -8.77
N GLU A 92 -0.56 -2.72 -9.93
CA GLU A 92 0.79 -2.32 -10.33
C GLU A 92 1.41 -1.28 -9.38
N GLN A 93 0.61 -0.42 -8.73
CA GLN A 93 1.08 0.51 -7.70
C GLN A 93 1.78 -0.22 -6.55
N ALA A 94 1.16 -1.23 -5.96
CA ALA A 94 1.80 -2.01 -4.90
C ALA A 94 2.99 -2.82 -5.42
N VAL A 95 2.80 -3.55 -6.52
CA VAL A 95 3.82 -4.49 -7.01
C VAL A 95 5.07 -3.77 -7.48
N PHE A 96 4.95 -2.66 -8.22
CA PHE A 96 6.12 -1.94 -8.72
C PHE A 96 6.85 -1.19 -7.61
N PHE A 97 6.16 -0.77 -6.55
CA PHE A 97 6.80 -0.16 -5.40
C PHE A 97 7.67 -1.16 -4.63
N LEU A 98 7.21 -2.42 -4.52
CA LEU A 98 7.97 -3.50 -3.88
C LEU A 98 9.28 -3.85 -4.60
N GLU A 99 9.37 -3.57 -5.91
CA GLU A 99 10.62 -3.77 -6.68
C GLU A 99 11.69 -2.70 -6.40
N ILE A 100 11.34 -1.59 -5.74
CA ILE A 100 12.27 -0.52 -5.44
C ILE A 100 13.17 -0.92 -4.27
N LYS A 101 14.44 -1.16 -4.57
CA LYS A 101 15.45 -1.41 -3.53
C LYS A 101 15.63 -0.19 -2.62
N ASP A 102 15.89 -0.48 -1.35
CA ASP A 102 16.15 0.52 -0.31
C ASP A 102 14.98 1.49 -0.11
N ALA A 103 13.74 1.01 -0.25
CA ALA A 103 12.52 1.78 -0.01
C ALA A 103 12.03 1.72 1.45
N GLN A 104 12.87 1.28 2.38
CA GLN A 104 12.54 1.26 3.80
C GLN A 104 12.35 2.69 4.33
N GLY A 105 11.35 2.89 5.20
CA GLY A 105 11.05 4.21 5.77
C GLY A 105 10.45 5.21 4.77
N VAL A 106 10.10 4.81 3.54
CA VAL A 106 9.51 5.72 2.56
C VAL A 106 8.04 5.45 2.29
N PHE A 107 7.31 6.50 1.90
CA PHE A 107 5.89 6.42 1.56
C PHE A 107 5.56 7.26 0.32
N PRO A 108 4.80 6.74 -0.65
CA PRO A 108 4.36 7.50 -1.81
C PRO A 108 3.26 8.50 -1.41
N MET A 109 3.60 9.77 -1.33
CA MET A 109 2.64 10.86 -1.09
C MET A 109 1.77 11.13 -2.33
N LEU A 110 2.30 10.83 -3.51
CA LEU A 110 1.58 10.79 -4.78
C LEU A 110 2.11 9.62 -5.59
N GLY A 111 1.21 8.77 -6.09
CA GLY A 111 1.53 7.71 -7.04
C GLY A 111 0.66 7.87 -8.28
N ILE A 112 1.26 8.05 -9.46
CA ILE A 112 0.54 8.14 -10.73
C ILE A 112 0.91 6.93 -11.57
N GLU A 113 -0.08 6.14 -11.95
CA GLU A 113 0.07 5.05 -12.90
C GLU A 113 -0.40 5.51 -14.27
N GLN A 114 0.43 5.27 -15.27
CA GLN A 114 0.16 5.57 -16.65
C GLN A 114 0.48 4.35 -17.52
N LYS A 115 -0.18 4.26 -18.66
CA LYS A 115 0.29 3.43 -19.78
C LYS A 115 1.55 4.04 -20.39
N MET A 116 2.29 3.29 -21.20
CA MET A 116 3.49 3.82 -21.87
C MET A 116 3.17 4.93 -22.89
N ASP A 117 1.92 5.02 -23.36
CA ASP A 117 1.42 6.12 -24.20
C ASP A 117 1.10 7.42 -23.42
N GLY A 118 1.23 7.39 -22.09
CA GLY A 118 0.99 8.52 -21.20
C GLY A 118 -0.44 8.61 -20.64
N ALA A 119 -1.38 7.76 -21.08
CA ALA A 119 -2.73 7.74 -20.53
C ALA A 119 -2.73 7.33 -19.06
N GLU A 120 -3.33 8.16 -18.20
CA GLU A 120 -3.45 7.87 -16.76
C GLU A 120 -4.42 6.71 -16.52
N VAL A 121 -3.99 5.75 -15.71
CA VAL A 121 -4.76 4.56 -15.33
C VAL A 121 -5.29 4.70 -13.91
N SER A 122 -4.43 5.13 -12.99
CA SER A 122 -4.77 5.28 -11.58
C SER A 122 -3.92 6.34 -10.90
N ARG A 123 -4.45 6.87 -9.80
CA ARG A 123 -3.78 7.89 -8.98
C ARG A 123 -4.04 7.66 -7.51
N LEU A 124 -2.97 7.55 -6.73
CA LEU A 124 -2.97 7.64 -5.28
C LEU A 124 -2.54 9.05 -4.88
N THR A 125 -3.28 9.72 -4.00
CA THR A 125 -2.92 11.06 -3.51
C THR A 125 -3.16 11.15 -2.01
N VAL A 126 -2.11 11.52 -1.27
CA VAL A 126 -2.20 11.86 0.15
C VAL A 126 -2.60 13.31 0.28
N ASN A 127 -3.76 13.54 0.89
CA ASN A 127 -4.30 14.89 1.09
C ASN A 127 -3.83 15.51 2.42
N LYS A 128 -3.53 14.69 3.43
CA LYS A 128 -3.14 15.14 4.76
C LYS A 128 -2.41 14.03 5.52
N VAL A 129 -1.37 14.42 6.26
CA VAL A 129 -0.70 13.57 7.25
C VAL A 129 -0.80 14.23 8.62
N VAL A 130 -1.10 13.45 9.66
CA VAL A 130 -1.13 13.92 11.04
C VAL A 130 -0.30 12.96 11.88
N LYS A 131 0.77 13.47 12.50
CA LYS A 131 1.57 12.72 13.45
C LYS A 131 0.89 12.74 14.81
N ALA A 132 0.38 11.59 15.24
CA ALA A 132 -0.20 11.41 16.56
C ALA A 132 -0.14 9.94 16.97
N PRO A 133 0.00 9.64 18.28
CA PRO A 133 -0.19 8.30 18.79
C PRO A 133 -1.58 7.77 18.41
N GLN A 134 -1.63 6.57 17.84
CA GLN A 134 -2.89 5.90 17.53
C GLN A 134 -3.33 5.05 18.73
N LYS A 135 -4.64 5.02 18.97
CA LYS A 135 -5.22 4.20 20.05
C LYS A 135 -5.13 2.72 19.67
N PRO A 136 -4.63 1.82 20.56
CA PRO A 136 -4.55 0.38 20.27
C PRO A 136 -5.88 -0.24 19.84
N ALA A 137 -6.99 0.20 20.46
CA ALA A 137 -8.35 -0.26 20.16
C ALA A 137 -8.80 -0.06 18.69
N LEU A 138 -8.11 0.78 17.89
CA LEU A 138 -8.37 0.89 16.46
C LEU A 138 -7.98 -0.38 15.68
N PHE A 139 -7.08 -1.18 16.24
CA PHE A 139 -6.53 -2.38 15.63
C PHE A 139 -7.08 -3.67 16.26
N GLU A 140 -8.09 -3.56 17.12
CA GLU A 140 -8.73 -4.67 17.79
C GLU A 140 -10.11 -4.95 17.17
N ILE A 141 -10.54 -6.22 17.22
CA ILE A 141 -11.90 -6.59 16.82
C ILE A 141 -12.88 -6.04 17.88
N PRO A 142 -13.91 -5.27 17.50
CA PRO A 142 -14.83 -4.71 18.48
C PRO A 142 -15.61 -5.79 19.25
N PRO A 143 -15.99 -5.53 20.52
CA PRO A 143 -16.81 -6.46 21.30
C PRO A 143 -18.13 -6.81 20.59
N GLY A 144 -18.55 -8.07 20.72
CA GLY A 144 -19.82 -8.56 20.15
C GLY A 144 -19.77 -8.93 18.67
N PHE A 145 -18.57 -8.97 18.07
CA PHE A 145 -18.36 -9.56 16.76
C PHE A 145 -18.07 -11.06 16.89
N ASN A 146 -18.64 -11.88 15.99
CA ASN A 146 -18.40 -13.31 15.96
C ASN A 146 -17.44 -13.68 14.83
N LYS A 147 -16.54 -14.64 15.09
CA LYS A 147 -15.70 -15.22 14.06
C LYS A 147 -16.57 -16.02 13.11
N PHE A 148 -16.49 -15.70 11.82
CA PHE A 148 -17.08 -16.52 10.77
C PHE A 148 -16.07 -17.58 10.37
N GLU A 149 -16.39 -18.84 10.67
CA GLU A 149 -15.64 -20.00 10.21
C GLU A 149 -16.34 -20.59 8.99
N ARG A 150 -15.59 -20.76 7.91
CA ARG A 150 -16.08 -21.41 6.70
C ARG A 150 -15.83 -22.91 6.88
N ASN A 151 -16.85 -23.64 7.31
CA ASN A 151 -16.86 -25.11 7.31
C ASN A 151 -16.61 -25.68 5.92
#